data_AF-J9S783-F1
#
_entry.id   AF-J9S783-F1
#
_cell.length_a   1.000
_cell.length_b   1.000
_cell.length_c   1.000
_cell.angle_alpha   90.00
_cell.angle_beta   90.00
_cell.angle_gamma   90.00
#
_symmetry.space_group_name_H-M   'P 1'
#
loop_
_entity.id
_entity.type
_entity.pdbx_description
1 polymer ?
#
loop_
_entity_poly.entity_id
_entity_poly.type
_entity_poly.pdbx_seq_one_letter_code
_entity_poly.pdbx_strand_id
1 'polypeptide(L)' 'MRLTEFTELMTAEFGVPSADSILSDHILIDVGGRTGAQAIDDGVDPRDVWIAICRDFDVPRHRW' A
#
# COMPACT_ATOMS: atom_id res chain seq x y z
N MET A 1 6.82 6.56 6.42
CA MET A 1 6.81 5.53 7.52
C MET A 1 7.93 4.53 7.24
N ARG A 2 8.33 3.66 8.18
CA ARG A 2 9.32 2.63 7.82
C ARG A 2 8.68 1.56 6.94
N LEU A 3 9.45 0.94 6.06
CA LEU A 3 8.96 -0.13 5.18
C LEU A 3 8.40 -1.32 5.98
N THR A 4 9.04 -1.67 7.10
CA THR A 4 8.54 -2.73 7.99
C THR A 4 7.16 -2.41 8.57
N GLU A 5 6.95 -1.18 9.05
CA GLU A 5 5.64 -0.73 9.56
C GLU A 5 4.57 -0.80 8.47
N PHE A 6 4.92 -0.43 7.24
CA PHE A 6 4.03 -0.55 6.09
C PHE A 6 3.65 -2.00 5.79
N THR A 7 4.61 -2.92 5.74
CA THR A 7 4.35 -4.35 5.52
C THR A 7 3.47 -4.94 6.63
N GLU A 8 3.68 -4.52 7.88
CA GLU A 8 2.85 -4.92 9.02
C GLU A 8 1.41 -4.42 8.87
N LEU A 9 1.19 -3.16 8.48
CA LEU A 9 -0.13 -2.59 8.22
C LEU A 9 -0.86 -3.30 7.07
N MET A 10 -0.16 -3.54 5.95
CA MET A 10 -0.69 -4.29 4.82
C MET A 10 -1.15 -5.69 5.23
N THR A 11 -0.32 -6.38 6.01
CA THR A 11 -0.64 -7.72 6.51
C THR A 11 -1.80 -7.69 7.53
N ALA A 12 -1.87 -6.66 8.37
CA ALA A 12 -2.91 -6.52 9.38
C ALA A 12 -4.30 -6.25 8.76
N GLU A 13 -4.37 -5.40 7.74
CA GLU A 13 -5.66 -5.05 7.10
C GLU A 13 -6.12 -6.09 6.07
N PHE A 14 -5.19 -6.65 5.28
CA PHE A 14 -5.54 -7.51 4.14
C PHE A 14 -5.14 -8.98 4.32
N GLY A 15 -4.28 -9.30 5.29
CA GLY A 15 -3.70 -10.62 5.44
C GLY A 15 -2.54 -10.86 4.46
N VAL A 16 -1.64 -11.79 4.81
CA VAL A 16 -0.40 -12.06 4.06
C VAL A 16 -0.63 -12.35 2.57
N PRO A 17 -1.55 -13.28 2.18
CA PRO A 17 -1.67 -13.66 0.77
C PRO A 17 -2.24 -12.53 -0.11
N SER A 18 -3.18 -11.76 0.43
CA SER A 18 -3.82 -10.66 -0.30
C SER A 18 -2.95 -9.41 -0.31
N ALA A 19 -2.19 -9.15 0.75
CA ALA A 19 -1.26 -8.03 0.81
C ALA A 19 -0.23 -8.08 -0.33
N ASP A 20 0.35 -9.25 -0.59
CA ASP A 20 1.35 -9.44 -1.66
C ASP A 20 0.74 -9.17 -3.05
N SER A 21 -0.41 -9.78 -3.35
CA SER A 21 -1.11 -9.56 -4.63
C SER A 21 -1.56 -8.11 -4.81
N ILE A 22 -2.02 -7.43 -3.75
CA ILE A 22 -2.37 -6.00 -3.83
C ILE A 22 -1.13 -5.17 -4.18
N LEU A 23 0.03 -5.45 -3.58
CA LEU A 23 1.25 -4.71 -3.86
C LEU A 23 1.77 -4.95 -5.28
N SER A 24 1.63 -6.16 -5.83
CA SER A 24 2.13 -6.53 -7.15
C SER A 24 1.17 -6.20 -8.29
N ASP A 25 -0.14 -6.27 -8.06
CA ASP A 25 -1.13 -6.33 -9.16
C ASP A 25 -2.03 -5.10 -9.22
N HIS A 26 -2.22 -4.38 -8.11
CA HIS A 26 -3.12 -3.22 -8.05
C HIS A 26 -2.40 -1.94 -8.46
N ILE A 27 -2.94 -1.24 -9.46
CA ILE A 27 -2.40 0.03 -9.96
C ILE A 27 -2.97 1.20 -9.15
N LEU A 28 -2.09 1.89 -8.45
CA LEU A 28 -2.40 3.07 -7.64
C LEU A 28 -2.21 4.35 -8.46
N ILE A 29 -3.33 5.00 -8.82
CA ILE A 29 -3.31 6.24 -9.61
C ILE A 29 -2.69 7.39 -8.83
N ASP A 30 -2.98 7.49 -7.53
CA ASP A 30 -2.50 8.56 -6.63
C ASP A 30 -0.98 8.64 -6.50
N VAL A 31 -0.25 7.56 -6.81
CA VAL A 31 1.23 7.51 -6.75
C VAL A 31 1.87 7.45 -8.13
N GLY A 32 1.15 7.84 -9.18
CA GLY A 32 1.67 7.94 -10.54
C GLY A 32 1.30 6.79 -11.47
N GLY A 33 0.24 6.04 -11.17
CA GLY A 33 -0.29 4.99 -12.05
C GLY A 33 0.61 3.76 -12.12
N ARG A 34 1.09 3.30 -10.97
CA ARG A 34 1.99 2.15 -10.82
C ARG A 34 1.54 1.27 -9.66
N THR A 35 2.11 0.07 -9.56
CA THR A 35 1.80 -0.83 -8.44
C THR A 35 2.42 -0.33 -7.14
N GLY A 36 1.93 -0.83 -6.01
CA GLY A 36 2.52 -0.51 -4.70
C GLY A 36 3.99 -0.89 -4.64
N ALA A 37 4.34 -2.08 -5.12
CA ALA A 37 5.73 -2.55 -5.19
C ALA A 37 6.61 -1.62 -6.05
N GLN A 38 6.15 -1.25 -7.25
CA GLN A 38 6.86 -0.33 -8.13
C GLN A 38 7.05 1.06 -7.50
N ALA A 39 6.02 1.57 -6.81
CA ALA A 39 6.10 2.85 -6.12
C ALA A 39 7.19 2.85 -5.05
N ILE A 40 7.29 1.77 -4.27
CA ILE A 40 8.33 1.62 -3.24
C ILE A 40 9.71 1.54 -3.87
N ASP A 41 9.89 0.73 -4.93
CA ASP A 41 11.17 0.56 -5.62
C ASP A 41 11.67 1.88 -6.25
N ASP A 42 10.75 2.70 -6.75
CA ASP A 42 11.03 4.03 -7.29
C ASP A 42 11.24 5.11 -6.21
N GLY A 43 11.17 4.75 -4.92
CA GLY A 43 11.48 5.62 -3.79
C GLY A 43 10.32 6.48 -3.27
N VAL A 44 9.06 6.13 -3.58
CA VAL A 44 7.89 6.77 -2.94
C VAL A 44 7.88 6.44 -1.45
N ASP A 45 7.49 7.39 -0.60
CA ASP A 45 7.36 7.11 0.83
C ASP A 45 6.29 6.02 1.04
N PRO A 46 6.57 4.95 1.81
CA PRO A 46 5.59 3.91 2.08
C PRO A 46 4.27 4.42 2.68
N ARG A 47 4.29 5.59 3.34
CA ARG A 47 3.10 6.25 3.87
C ARG A 47 2.19 6.74 2.76
N ASP A 48 2.75 7.26 1.69
CA ASP A 48 1.95 7.75 0.56
C ASP A 48 1.34 6.56 -0.20
N VAL A 49 2.10 5.47 -0.35
CA VAL A 49 1.60 4.20 -0.90
C VAL A 49 0.49 3.63 -0.02
N TRP A 50 0.67 3.59 1.30
CA TRP A 50 -0.36 3.16 2.24
C TRP A 50 -1.65 3.97 2.12
N ILE A 51 -1.54 5.30 2.12
CA ILE A 51 -2.71 6.18 2.00
C ILE A 51 -3.44 5.94 0.67
N ALA A 52 -2.72 5.75 -0.44
CA ALA A 52 -3.31 5.43 -1.73
C ALA A 52 -4.07 4.09 -1.69
N ILE A 53 -3.47 3.04 -1.11
CA ILE A 53 -4.13 1.74 -0.92
C ILE A 53 -5.37 1.91 -0.04
N CYS A 54 -5.26 2.62 1.08
CA CYS A 54 -6.39 2.84 1.97
C CYS A 54 -7.57 3.55 1.29
N ARG A 55 -7.31 4.46 0.35
CA ARG A 55 -8.36 5.11 -0.44
C ARG A 55 -9.00 4.15 -1.43
N ASP A 56 -8.18 3.40 -2.18
CA ASP A 56 -8.68 2.50 -3.23
C ASP A 56 -9.47 1.31 -2.68
N PHE A 57 -9.15 0.87 -1.46
CA PHE A 57 -9.80 -0.25 -0.78
C PHE A 57 -10.79 0.19 0.31
N ASP A 58 -11.14 1.48 0.36
CA ASP A 58 -12.09 2.04 1.33
C ASP A 58 -11.77 1.67 2.81
N VAL A 59 -10.47 1.61 3.15
CA VAL A 59 -10.03 1.34 4.52
C VAL A 59 -10.53 2.47 5.43
N PRO A 60 -11.14 2.19 6.59
CA PRO A 60 -11.61 3.24 7.49
C PRO A 60 -10.48 4.17 7.97
N ARG A 61 -10.71 5.49 7.95
CA ARG A 61 -9.68 6.51 8.31
C ARG A 61 -9.06 6.38 9.70
N HIS A 62 -9.69 5.67 10.63
CA HIS A 62 -9.13 5.41 11.96
C HIS A 62 -8.03 4.33 11.96
N ARG A 63 -7.79 3.68 10.80
CA ARG A 63 -6.78 2.64 10.59
C ARG A 63 -5.61 3.07 9.69
N TRP A 64 -5.55 4.35 9.32
CA TRP A 64 -4.52 4.88 8.42
C TRP A 64 -3.26 5.28 9.16
#